data_AF-A0A1G3UU69-F1
#
_entry.id   AF-A0A1G3UU69-F1
#
_cell.length_a   1.000
_cell.length_b   1.000
_cell.length_c   1.000
_cell.angle_alpha   90.00
_cell.angle_beta   90.00
_cell.angle_gamma   90.00
#
_symmetry.space_group_name_H-M   'P 1'
#
loop_
_entity.id
_entity.type
_entity.pdbx_description
1 polymer ?
#
loop_
_entity_poly.entity_id
_entity_poly.type
_entity_poly.pdbx_seq_one_letter_code
_entity_poly.pdbx_strand_id
1 'polypeptide(L)' 'PFYRIAVTDSRKRRDGGWIELIGHYNPMVAEKTMVVDNERLDYWLSVGAKMSDRVKKITGR' A
#
# COMPACT_ATOMS: atom_id res chain seq x y z
N PRO A 1 11.48 1.69 11.10
CA PRO A 1 10.70 2.43 10.09
C PRO A 1 9.27 1.90 10.03
N PHE A 2 8.30 2.75 9.72
CA PHE A 2 6.90 2.38 9.55
C PHE A 2 6.43 2.86 8.18
N TYR A 3 5.79 1.99 7.40
CA TYR A 3 5.38 2.29 6.03
C TYR A 3 3.86 2.28 5.92
N ARG A 4 3.32 3.24 5.18
CA ARG A 4 1.90 3.30 4.83
C ARG A 4 1.71 2.67 3.45
N ILE A 5 0.64 1.91 3.29
CA ILE A 5 0.17 1.43 1.98
C ILE A 5 -0.95 2.37 1.58
N ALA A 6 -0.66 3.26 0.65
CA ALA A 6 -1.58 4.32 0.23
C ALA A 6 -1.69 4.35 -1.29
N VAL A 7 -2.87 4.74 -1.76
CA VAL A 7 -3.15 5.01 -3.17
C VAL A 7 -2.90 6.48 -3.42
N THR A 8 -2.03 6.76 -4.38
CA THR A 8 -1.69 8.14 -4.77
C THR A 8 -1.37 8.21 -6.26
N ASP A 9 -1.44 9.41 -6.80
CA ASP A 9 -1.03 9.69 -8.18
C ASP A 9 0.49 9.72 -8.28
N SER A 10 1.06 9.08 -9.31
CA SER A 10 2.51 8.96 -9.49
C SER A 10 3.25 10.29 -9.65
N ARG A 11 2.55 11.36 -10.02
CA ARG A 11 3.10 12.71 -10.16
C ARG A 11 3.23 13.43 -8.81
N LYS A 12 2.62 12.90 -7.74
CA LYS A 12 2.69 13.49 -6.40
C LYS A 12 4.01 13.11 -5.73
N ARG A 13 4.47 14.02 -4.85
CA ARG A 13 5.63 13.75 -3.99
C ARG A 13 5.33 12.54 -3.11
N ARG A 14 6.35 11.70 -2.87
CA ARG A 14 6.25 10.46 -2.07
C ARG A 14 5.58 10.65 -0.71
N ASP A 15 5.97 11.72 -0.01
CA ASP A 15 5.48 12.03 1.35
C ASP A 15 4.35 13.07 1.33
N GLY A 16 3.75 13.32 0.16
CA GLY A 16 2.63 14.23 -0.02
C GLY A 16 1.28 13.58 0.34
N GLY A 17 0.20 14.18 -0.15
CA GLY A 17 -1.14 13.64 0.04
C GLY A 17 -1.34 12.30 -0.67
N TRP A 18 -2.24 11.49 -0.11
CA TRP A 18 -2.77 10.28 -0.71
C TRP A 18 -4.26 10.46 -1.01
N ILE A 19 -4.76 9.72 -2.01
CA ILE A 19 -6.19 9.61 -2.30
C ILE A 19 -6.84 8.79 -1.18
N GLU A 20 -6.22 7.67 -0.83
CA GLU A 20 -6.72 6.75 0.18
C GLU A 20 -5.60 6.00 0.88
N LEU A 21 -5.73 5.76 2.19
CA LEU A 21 -4.86 4.90 2.97
C LEU A 21 -5.54 3.55 3.14
N ILE A 22 -4.97 2.50 2.54
CA ILE A 22 -5.56 1.15 2.53
C ILE A 22 -4.84 0.18 3.45
N GLY A 23 -3.79 0.62 4.15
CA GLY A 23 -3.04 -0.24 5.03
C GLY A 23 -1.72 0.33 5.53
N HIS A 24 -0.97 -0.52 6.21
CA HIS A 24 0.36 -0.22 6.70
C HIS A 24 1.20 -1.49 6.84
N TYR A 25 2.52 -1.28 6.91
CA TYR A 25 3.51 -2.32 7.03
C TYR A 25 4.59 -1.90 8.04
N ASN A 26 4.78 -2.72 9.07
CA ASN A 26 5.81 -2.53 10.07
C ASN A 26 6.82 -3.69 10.05
N PRO A 27 8.02 -3.52 9.47
CA PRO A 27 9.05 -4.55 9.46
C PRO A 27 9.86 -4.64 10.76
N MET A 28 9.67 -3.72 11.72
CA MET A 28 10.50 -3.64 12.93
C MET A 28 10.05 -4.55 14.06
N VAL A 29 8.88 -5.17 13.91
CA VAL A 29 8.31 -6.12 14.88
C VAL A 29 8.71 -7.54 14.52
N ALA A 30 8.92 -8.38 15.53
CA ALA A 30 9.37 -9.77 15.37
C ALA A 30 8.44 -10.57 14.44
N GLU A 31 7.13 -10.34 14.58
CA GLU A 31 6.13 -10.74 13.60
C GLU A 31 5.87 -9.57 12.67
N LYS A 32 6.32 -9.65 11.41
CA LYS A 32 6.09 -8.61 10.40
C LYS A 32 4.60 -8.33 10.26
N THR A 33 4.11 -7.28 10.91
CA THR A 33 2.70 -6.91 10.85
C THR A 33 2.45 -6.16 9.55
N MET A 34 1.64 -6.77 8.68
CA MET A 34 1.00 -6.10 7.56
C MET A 34 -0.50 -6.08 7.81
N VAL A 35 -1.09 -4.89 7.72
CA VAL A 35 -2.54 -4.74 7.63
C VAL A 35 -2.83 -4.10 6.28
N VAL A 36 -3.62 -4.78 5.46
CA VAL A 36 -4.12 -4.24 4.20
C VAL A 36 -5.60 -4.56 4.08
N ASP A 37 -6.38 -3.57 3.68
CA ASP A 37 -7.77 -3.77 3.29
C ASP A 37 -7.79 -4.43 1.91
N ASN A 38 -8.13 -5.72 1.88
CA ASN A 38 -8.16 -6.49 0.64
C ASN A 38 -9.30 -6.03 -0.29
N GLU A 39 -10.45 -5.63 0.25
CA GLU A 39 -11.58 -5.16 -0.57
C GLU A 39 -11.22 -3.87 -1.30
N ARG A 40 -10.58 -2.93 -0.59
CA ARG A 40 -10.11 -1.69 -1.20
C ARG A 40 -8.95 -1.93 -2.15
N LEU A 41 -8.04 -2.85 -1.84
CA LEU A 41 -6.96 -3.24 -2.76
C LEU A 41 -7.54 -3.77 -4.08
N ASP A 42 -8.51 -4.69 -4.00
CA ASP A 42 -9.18 -5.26 -5.17
C ASP A 42 -9.95 -4.21 -5.98
N TYR A 43 -10.67 -3.32 -5.30
CA TYR A 43 -11.33 -2.19 -5.93
C TYR A 43 -10.32 -1.33 -6.74
N TRP A 44 -9.22 -0.91 -6.13
CA TRP A 44 -8.24 -0.06 -6.80
C TRP A 44 -7.56 -0.75 -7.97
N LEU A 45 -7.28 -2.05 -7.87
CA LEU A 45 -6.77 -2.85 -8.98
C LEU A 45 -7.78 -2.91 -10.13
N SER A 46 -9.08 -3.07 -9.84
CA SER A 46 -10.13 -3.13 -10.87
C SER A 46 -10.32 -1.82 -11.64
N VAL A 47 -10.05 -0.67 -11.01
CA VAL A 47 -10.10 0.65 -11.66
C VAL A 47 -8.76 1.05 -12.31
N GLY A 48 -7.79 0.13 -12.37
CA GLY A 48 -6.53 0.30 -13.11
C GLY A 48 -5.36 0.85 -12.31
N ALA A 49 -5.43 0.87 -10.97
CA ALA A 49 -4.28 1.20 -10.15
C ALA A 49 -3.15 0.18 -10.33
N LYS A 50 -1.89 0.64 -10.28
CA LYS A 50 -0.70 -0.22 -10.40
C LYS A 50 0.02 -0.29 -9.06
N MET A 51 0.20 -1.51 -8.55
CA MET A 51 0.98 -1.74 -7.33
C MET A 51 2.46 -1.43 -7.55
N SER A 52 3.10 -0.85 -6.53
CA SER A 52 4.57 -0.76 -6.48
C SER A 52 5.19 -2.13 -6.20
N ASP A 53 6.45 -2.32 -6.60
CA ASP A 53 7.15 -3.60 -6.44
C ASP A 53 7.21 -4.07 -4.98
N ARG A 54 7.30 -3.13 -4.04
CA ARG A 54 7.31 -3.46 -2.61
C ARG A 54 5.94 -3.95 -2.16
N VAL A 55 4.85 -3.34 -2.62
CA VAL A 55 3.49 -3.76 -2.27
C VAL A 55 3.23 -5.17 -2.82
N LYS A 56 3.58 -5.45 -4.08
CA LYS A 56 3.47 -6.80 -4.67
C LYS A 56 4.17 -7.87 -3.84
N LYS A 57 5.40 -7.58 -3.39
CA LYS A 57 6.19 -8.51 -2.55
C LYS A 57 5.56 -8.79 -1.19
N ILE A 58 4.83 -7.85 -0.60
CA ILE A 58 4.24 -8.03 0.73
C ILE A 58 2.82 -8.61 0.62
N THR A 59 2.05 -8.28 -0.42
CA THR A 59 0.71 -8.83 -0.66
C THR A 59 0.73 -10.22 -1.33
N GLY A 60 1.85 -10.61 -1.95
CA GLY A 60 2.00 -11.92 -2.59
C GLY A 60 1.15 -12.09 -3.85
N ARG A 61 0.75 -10.97 -4.49
CA ARG A 61 -0.03 -10.92 -5.73
C ARG A 61 0.80 -10.42 -6.90
#